data_AF-A0A327J2Z7-F1
#
_entry.id   AF-A0A327J2Z7-F1
#
_cell.length_a   1.000
_cell.length_b   1.000
_cell.length_c   1.000
_cell.angle_alpha   90.00
_cell.angle_beta   90.00
_cell.angle_gamma   90.00
#
_symmetry.space_group_name_H-M   'P 1'
#
loop_
_entity.id
_entity.type
_entity.pdbx_description
1 polymer ?
#
loop_
_entity_poly.entity_id
_entity_poly.type
_entity_poly.pdbx_seq_one_letter_code
_entity_poly.pdbx_strand_id
1 'polypeptide(L)'
;MSGYFEENKKFFSLRGVLNRRNFFVNLLIIELIESLLVTPVVYLMFFKPEIMQAFSAAPRPIWVSLMMVVLGLVNSVLLFPSVVRRIRDILGDEDDNKISVISAVLTVIMFIVYTPLGTSFFGSWLTLFVMVSLLFWQGKISGERQKSEIIKFNWGAFWGTWIWGLLNKSFVTLWILPLLFTAGWFPFMLLCGFRGNEWAYEKNSDKYENVEKFHKTQFKQSAILFFVMPIVVVATSVGISAIMSRSIALCSKSHPDFNKKIETKFNNYQINSIEAAFDKIELNKDEYKFYLDPEDWQSVGTTIKISIFKNAMGYVLIKNNKSSINVEDYVESIDLLNKIKLYSTFNNEELGAFSLKPEEVKNAYQRSVKEKSYTEFKKLWNSGYKFNDHPTIPNEN
;
A
#
# COMPACT_ATOMS: atom_id res chain seq x y z
N MET A 1 -20.40 23.81 41.32
CA MET A 1 -21.02 23.39 40.04
C MET A 1 -20.36 22.10 39.60
N SER A 2 -21.15 21.12 39.19
CA SER A 2 -20.62 19.83 38.78
C SER A 2 -19.80 20.03 37.48
N GLY A 3 -18.51 19.65 37.47
CA GLY A 3 -17.63 19.85 36.29
C GLY A 3 -17.95 18.92 35.11
N TYR A 4 -19.16 18.34 35.05
CA TYR A 4 -19.58 17.32 34.09
C TYR A 4 -19.77 17.88 32.68
N PHE A 5 -20.14 19.16 32.58
CA PHE A 5 -20.42 19.82 31.31
C PHE A 5 -19.33 20.80 30.87
N GLU A 6 -18.24 20.86 31.62
CA GLU A 6 -17.02 21.54 31.19
C GLU A 6 -16.29 20.71 30.14
N GLU A 7 -15.70 21.38 29.14
CA GLU A 7 -14.91 20.65 28.15
C GLU A 7 -13.59 20.21 28.75
N ASN A 8 -13.30 18.93 28.63
CA ASN A 8 -12.09 18.35 29.18
C ASN A 8 -11.25 17.73 28.06
N LYS A 9 -10.12 18.38 27.77
CA LYS A 9 -9.19 17.99 26.70
C LYS A 9 -8.14 16.95 27.14
N LYS A 10 -8.12 16.52 28.41
CA LYS A 10 -7.12 15.54 28.91
C LYS A 10 -7.39 14.17 28.30
N PHE A 11 -6.42 13.58 27.60
CA PHE A 11 -6.64 12.38 26.78
C PHE A 11 -7.35 11.22 27.51
N PHE A 12 -6.96 10.90 28.75
CA PHE A 12 -7.52 9.79 29.54
C PHE A 12 -8.68 10.15 30.50
N SER A 13 -9.19 11.38 30.47
CA SER A 13 -10.27 11.76 31.39
C SER A 13 -11.61 11.12 31.02
N LEU A 14 -12.35 10.61 32.01
CA LEU A 14 -13.75 10.19 31.87
C LEU A 14 -14.74 11.32 32.20
N ARG A 15 -14.26 12.43 32.77
CA ARG A 15 -15.08 13.57 33.20
C ARG A 15 -15.14 14.65 32.12
N GLY A 16 -16.24 15.41 32.12
CA GLY A 16 -16.48 16.52 31.21
C GLY A 16 -17.10 16.06 29.88
N VAL A 17 -17.09 16.97 28.91
CA VAL A 17 -17.53 16.72 27.53
C VAL A 17 -16.39 16.86 26.54
N LEU A 18 -16.55 16.25 25.36
CA LEU A 18 -15.61 16.33 24.26
C LEU A 18 -16.36 16.66 22.97
N ASN A 19 -16.05 17.81 22.38
CA ASN A 19 -16.66 18.22 21.11
C ASN A 19 -16.17 17.34 19.95
N ARG A 20 -16.88 17.38 18.82
CA ARG A 20 -16.55 16.59 17.61
C ARG A 20 -15.12 16.77 17.09
N ARG A 21 -14.58 17.99 17.16
CA ARG A 21 -13.24 18.30 16.67
C ARG A 21 -12.19 17.62 17.55
N ASN A 22 -12.32 17.77 18.87
CA ASN A 22 -11.37 17.22 19.82
C ASN A 22 -11.52 15.69 19.93
N PHE A 23 -12.72 15.15 19.69
CA PHE A 23 -12.91 13.72 19.45
C PHE A 23 -12.11 13.24 18.23
N PHE A 24 -12.22 13.92 17.08
CA PHE A 24 -11.42 13.59 15.89
C PHE A 24 -9.91 13.73 16.12
N VAL A 25 -9.47 14.78 16.83
CA VAL A 25 -8.06 14.93 17.22
C VAL A 25 -7.58 13.74 18.06
N ASN A 26 -8.39 13.25 19.00
CA ASN A 26 -8.04 12.07 19.77
C ASN A 26 -7.98 10.81 18.89
N LEU A 27 -8.88 10.65 17.90
CA LEU A 27 -8.77 9.55 16.92
C LEU A 27 -7.45 9.60 16.15
N LEU A 28 -7.02 10.78 15.69
CA LEU A 28 -5.72 10.94 15.03
C LEU A 28 -4.55 10.56 15.95
N ILE A 29 -4.61 10.91 17.24
CA ILE A 29 -3.57 10.54 18.21
C ILE A 29 -3.55 9.02 18.43
N ILE A 30 -4.71 8.36 18.47
CA ILE A 30 -4.80 6.90 18.59
C ILE A 30 -4.19 6.24 17.35
N GLU A 31 -4.54 6.72 16.16
CA GLU A 31 -3.96 6.24 14.89
C GLU A 31 -2.44 6.41 14.86
N LEU A 32 -1.92 7.51 15.40
CA LEU A 32 -0.47 7.72 15.53
C LEU A 32 0.16 6.65 16.43
N ILE A 33 -0.44 6.35 17.58
CA ILE A 33 0.08 5.33 18.50
C ILE A 33 0.05 3.95 17.82
N GLU A 34 -1.05 3.60 17.15
CA GLU A 34 -1.18 2.32 16.45
C GLU A 34 -0.20 2.17 15.30
N SER A 35 0.00 3.24 14.52
CA SER A 35 0.97 3.25 13.44
C SER A 35 2.38 2.91 13.95
N LEU A 36 2.76 3.40 15.13
CA LEU A 36 4.04 3.09 15.76
C LEU A 36 4.13 1.63 16.19
N LEU A 37 3.05 1.05 16.73
CA LEU A 37 3.00 -0.36 17.13
C LEU A 37 3.11 -1.32 15.93
N VAL A 38 2.52 -0.94 14.79
CA VAL A 38 2.50 -1.78 13.57
C VAL A 38 3.76 -1.61 12.73
N THR A 39 4.48 -0.49 12.87
CA THR A 39 5.69 -0.17 12.08
C THR A 39 6.74 -1.28 12.05
N PRO A 40 7.14 -1.92 13.18
CA PRO A 40 8.11 -3.01 13.14
C PRO A 40 7.67 -4.18 12.25
N VAL A 41 6.39 -4.52 12.27
CA VAL A 41 5.84 -5.61 11.45
C VAL A 41 5.82 -5.24 9.98
N VAL A 42 5.47 -3.99 9.65
CA VAL A 42 5.54 -3.47 8.28
C VAL A 42 6.97 -3.52 7.75
N TYR A 43 7.96 -3.11 8.53
CA TYR A 43 9.37 -3.26 8.15
C TYR A 43 9.75 -4.72 7.92
N LEU A 44 9.33 -5.62 8.81
CA LEU A 44 9.57 -7.05 8.65
C LEU A 44 8.95 -7.61 7.36
N MET A 45 7.77 -7.15 6.95
CA MET A 45 7.14 -7.54 5.67
C MET A 45 8.02 -7.19 4.46
N PHE A 46 8.69 -6.03 4.48
CA PHE A 46 9.59 -5.64 3.38
C PHE A 46 10.83 -6.53 3.25
N PHE A 47 11.32 -7.09 4.36
CA PHE A 47 12.52 -7.93 4.37
C PHE A 47 12.22 -9.44 4.34
N LYS A 48 11.00 -9.85 4.71
CA LYS A 48 10.55 -11.25 4.76
C LYS A 48 9.16 -11.37 4.10
N PRO A 49 9.11 -11.65 2.79
CA PRO A 49 7.85 -11.78 2.06
C PRO A 49 6.89 -12.83 2.64
N GLU A 50 7.39 -13.83 3.35
CA GLU A 50 6.57 -14.86 4.01
C GLU A 50 5.69 -14.26 5.11
N ILE A 51 6.16 -13.19 5.76
CA ILE A 51 5.37 -12.44 6.75
C ILE A 51 4.20 -11.75 6.07
N MET A 52 4.39 -11.20 4.87
CA MET A 52 3.27 -10.60 4.12
C MET A 52 2.23 -11.66 3.75
N GLN A 53 2.67 -12.84 3.28
CA GLN A 53 1.78 -13.96 2.95
C GLN A 53 0.98 -14.45 4.17
N ALA A 54 1.56 -14.41 5.37
CA ALA A 54 0.87 -14.79 6.60
C ALA A 54 -0.38 -13.94 6.90
N PHE A 55 -0.43 -12.68 6.45
CA PHE A 55 -1.60 -11.82 6.66
C PHE A 55 -2.77 -12.17 5.73
N SER A 56 -2.47 -12.70 4.54
CA SER A 56 -3.46 -13.15 3.54
C SER A 56 -3.79 -14.64 3.63
N ALA A 57 -3.09 -15.42 4.46
CA ALA A 57 -3.28 -16.85 4.58
C ALA A 57 -4.66 -17.21 5.18
N ALA A 58 -5.25 -18.29 4.66
CA ALA A 58 -6.47 -18.92 5.16
C ALA A 58 -6.21 -20.42 5.40
N PRO A 59 -6.16 -20.90 6.66
CA PRO A 59 -6.37 -20.16 7.91
C PRO A 59 -5.20 -19.23 8.25
N ARG A 60 -5.52 -18.09 8.88
CA ARG A 60 -4.52 -17.12 9.32
C ARG A 60 -3.70 -17.66 10.50
N PRO A 61 -2.37 -17.49 10.52
CA PRO A 61 -1.54 -17.92 11.64
C PRO A 61 -1.93 -17.26 12.97
N ILE A 62 -1.82 -18.02 14.07
CA ILE A 62 -2.25 -17.61 15.41
C ILE A 62 -1.58 -16.30 15.85
N TRP A 63 -0.29 -16.12 15.56
CA TRP A 63 0.45 -14.93 15.97
C TRP A 63 -0.10 -13.64 15.33
N VAL A 64 -0.60 -13.70 14.08
CA VAL A 64 -1.24 -12.55 13.41
C VAL A 64 -2.56 -12.23 14.11
N SER A 65 -3.34 -13.26 14.43
CA SER A 65 -4.61 -13.09 15.15
C SER A 65 -4.39 -12.49 16.55
N LEU A 66 -3.38 -12.96 17.29
CA LEU A 66 -2.99 -12.38 18.58
C LEU A 66 -2.56 -10.92 18.45
N MET A 67 -1.77 -10.59 17.43
CA MET A 67 -1.37 -9.21 17.16
C MET A 67 -2.58 -8.30 16.92
N MET A 68 -3.53 -8.73 16.09
CA MET A 68 -4.76 -7.97 15.81
C MET A 68 -5.59 -7.75 17.08
N VAL A 69 -5.73 -8.77 17.93
CA VAL A 69 -6.44 -8.66 19.21
C VAL A 69 -5.75 -7.67 20.14
N VAL A 70 -4.41 -7.73 20.25
CA VAL A 70 -3.64 -6.78 21.07
C VAL A 70 -3.83 -5.35 20.57
N LEU A 71 -3.74 -5.12 19.25
CA LEU A 71 -4.00 -3.81 18.65
C LEU A 71 -5.41 -3.32 18.96
N GLY A 72 -6.42 -4.18 18.82
CA GLY A 72 -7.80 -3.84 19.15
C GLY A 72 -8.03 -3.50 20.62
N LEU A 73 -7.36 -4.21 21.54
CA LEU A 73 -7.43 -3.92 22.97
C LEU A 73 -6.79 -2.57 23.29
N VAL A 74 -5.62 -2.28 22.72
CA VAL A 74 -4.97 -0.97 22.84
C VAL A 74 -5.88 0.13 22.29
N ASN A 75 -6.43 -0.03 21.08
CA ASN A 75 -7.39 0.91 20.48
C ASN A 75 -8.55 1.19 21.43
N SER A 76 -9.20 0.12 21.93
CA SER A 76 -10.38 0.22 22.80
C SER A 76 -10.08 0.98 24.08
N VAL A 77 -8.96 0.68 24.73
CA VAL A 77 -8.53 1.36 25.97
C VAL A 77 -8.27 2.84 25.73
N LEU A 78 -7.60 3.21 24.63
CA LEU A 78 -7.30 4.60 24.30
C LEU A 78 -8.56 5.36 23.85
N LEU A 79 -9.49 4.69 23.17
CA LEU A 79 -10.70 5.27 22.59
C LEU A 79 -11.80 5.49 23.63
N PHE A 80 -11.96 4.57 24.58
CA PHE A 80 -13.05 4.57 25.55
C PHE A 80 -13.25 5.91 26.28
N PRO A 81 -12.20 6.58 26.83
CA PRO A 81 -12.38 7.89 27.47
C PRO A 81 -12.88 8.99 26.54
N SER A 82 -12.54 8.91 25.25
CA SER A 82 -13.02 9.85 24.23
C SER A 82 -14.48 9.59 23.91
N VAL A 83 -14.90 8.32 23.81
CA VAL A 83 -16.30 7.92 23.58
C VAL A 83 -17.19 8.35 24.75
N VAL A 84 -16.77 8.11 26.00
CA VAL A 84 -17.52 8.52 27.20
C VAL A 84 -17.88 10.01 27.18
N ARG A 85 -16.88 10.86 26.99
CA ARG A 85 -17.09 12.32 26.95
C ARG A 85 -17.84 12.77 25.71
N ARG A 86 -17.71 12.05 24.59
CA ARG A 86 -18.42 12.36 23.36
C ARG A 86 -19.91 12.00 23.45
N ILE A 87 -20.24 10.86 24.04
CA ILE A 87 -21.61 10.45 24.32
C ILE A 87 -22.25 11.39 25.34
N ARG A 88 -21.52 11.80 26.39
CA ARG A 88 -21.99 12.82 27.33
C ARG A 88 -22.35 14.12 26.62
N ASP A 89 -21.51 14.57 25.69
CA ASP A 89 -21.76 15.77 24.88
C ASP A 89 -23.01 15.65 23.99
N ILE A 90 -23.23 14.48 23.38
CA ILE A 90 -24.37 14.22 22.48
C ILE A 90 -25.69 14.10 23.28
N LEU A 91 -25.67 13.38 24.39
CA LEU A 91 -26.89 13.12 25.17
C LEU A 91 -27.25 14.30 26.08
N GLY A 92 -26.26 15.04 26.57
CA GLY A 92 -26.45 16.12 27.55
C GLY A 92 -26.91 15.61 28.91
N ASP A 93 -26.40 14.45 29.33
CA ASP A 93 -26.87 13.71 30.50
C ASP A 93 -25.76 13.60 31.56
N GLU A 94 -26.11 13.72 32.84
CA GLU A 94 -25.18 13.61 33.99
C GLU A 94 -25.05 12.17 34.52
N ASP A 95 -25.93 11.24 34.11
CA ASP A 95 -25.92 9.86 34.59
C ASP A 95 -24.70 9.07 34.07
N ASP A 96 -23.67 8.99 34.91
CA ASP A 96 -22.41 8.30 34.61
C ASP A 96 -22.59 6.81 34.27
N ASN A 97 -23.57 6.13 34.87
CA ASN A 97 -23.82 4.71 34.61
C ASN A 97 -24.35 4.52 33.18
N LYS A 98 -25.37 5.29 32.81
CA LYS A 98 -25.94 5.27 31.47
C LYS A 98 -24.90 5.62 30.41
N ILE A 99 -24.13 6.70 30.62
CA ILE A 99 -23.08 7.12 29.69
C ILE A 99 -22.00 6.03 29.54
N SER A 100 -21.56 5.44 30.64
CA SER A 100 -20.50 4.43 30.63
C SER A 100 -20.96 3.13 29.94
N VAL A 101 -22.19 2.69 30.19
CA VAL A 101 -22.77 1.50 29.54
C VAL A 101 -22.87 1.68 28.03
N ILE A 102 -23.43 2.80 27.56
CA ILE A 102 -23.51 3.10 26.11
C ILE A 102 -22.11 3.13 25.50
N SER A 103 -21.17 3.80 26.17
CA SER A 103 -19.79 3.94 25.68
C SER A 103 -19.06 2.61 25.61
N ALA A 104 -19.29 1.71 26.58
CA ALA A 104 -18.73 0.36 26.58
C ALA A 104 -19.26 -0.45 25.39
N VAL A 105 -20.58 -0.43 25.17
CA VAL A 105 -21.21 -1.11 24.02
C VAL A 105 -20.63 -0.60 22.69
N LEU A 106 -20.55 0.72 22.50
CA LEU A 106 -19.99 1.29 21.27
C LEU A 106 -18.51 0.96 21.08
N THR A 107 -17.72 0.96 22.17
CA THR A 107 -16.30 0.59 22.11
C THR A 107 -16.12 -0.88 21.75
N VAL A 108 -16.96 -1.77 22.28
CA VAL A 108 -16.98 -3.20 21.90
C VAL A 108 -17.35 -3.36 20.43
N ILE A 109 -18.34 -2.62 19.92
CA ILE A 109 -18.67 -2.64 18.49
C ILE A 109 -17.47 -2.21 17.65
N MET A 110 -16.75 -1.17 18.05
CA MET A 110 -15.54 -0.73 17.33
C MET A 110 -14.38 -1.72 17.44
N PHE A 111 -14.29 -2.50 18.52
CA PHE A 111 -13.33 -3.59 18.65
C PHE A 111 -13.56 -4.72 17.64
N ILE A 112 -14.81 -4.90 17.15
CA ILE A 112 -15.16 -6.01 16.25
C ILE A 112 -14.26 -6.00 15.00
N VAL A 113 -13.84 -4.84 14.47
CA VAL A 113 -12.96 -4.71 13.30
C VAL A 113 -11.64 -5.49 13.42
N TYR A 114 -11.17 -5.72 14.65
CA TYR A 114 -9.94 -6.48 14.94
C TYR A 114 -10.17 -7.99 15.01
N THR A 115 -11.40 -8.46 14.82
CA THR A 115 -11.80 -9.87 14.86
C THR A 115 -12.15 -10.37 13.45
N PRO A 116 -12.19 -11.71 13.22
CA PRO A 116 -12.64 -12.27 11.94
C PRO A 116 -14.04 -11.79 11.52
N LEU A 117 -14.94 -11.58 12.48
CA LEU A 117 -16.28 -11.05 12.22
C LEU A 117 -16.26 -9.62 11.70
N GLY A 118 -15.32 -8.78 12.16
CA GLY A 118 -15.19 -7.40 11.71
C GLY A 118 -14.58 -7.22 10.34
N THR A 119 -13.73 -8.16 9.91
CA THR A 119 -13.21 -8.18 8.54
C THR A 119 -14.29 -8.55 7.51
N SER A 120 -15.46 -9.01 7.95
CA SER A 120 -16.62 -9.12 7.07
C SER A 120 -17.13 -7.75 6.66
N PHE A 121 -17.79 -7.68 5.49
CA PHE A 121 -18.43 -6.46 5.01
C PHE A 121 -19.30 -5.81 6.11
N PHE A 122 -20.20 -6.58 6.72
CA PHE A 122 -21.13 -6.06 7.72
C PHE A 122 -20.42 -5.46 8.95
N GLY A 123 -19.42 -6.15 9.51
CA GLY A 123 -18.73 -5.69 10.71
C GLY A 123 -17.94 -4.39 10.48
N SER A 124 -17.30 -4.27 9.32
CA SER A 124 -16.58 -3.05 8.92
C SER A 124 -17.53 -1.86 8.73
N TRP A 125 -18.67 -2.06 8.05
CA TRP A 125 -19.66 -1.01 7.85
C TRP A 125 -20.35 -0.57 9.15
N LEU A 126 -20.65 -1.51 10.05
CA LEU A 126 -21.21 -1.21 11.37
C LEU A 126 -20.25 -0.33 12.19
N THR A 127 -18.97 -0.71 12.23
CA THR A 127 -17.92 0.05 12.92
C THR A 127 -17.78 1.46 12.35
N LEU A 128 -17.72 1.57 11.01
CA LEU A 128 -17.65 2.84 10.31
C LEU A 128 -18.87 3.72 10.64
N PHE A 129 -20.07 3.15 10.61
CA PHE A 129 -21.30 3.87 10.93
C PHE A 129 -21.27 4.45 12.35
N VAL A 130 -20.81 3.68 13.34
CA VAL A 130 -20.66 4.17 14.73
C VAL A 130 -19.66 5.32 14.81
N MET A 131 -18.48 5.19 14.19
CA MET A 131 -17.46 6.25 14.21
C MET A 131 -17.98 7.54 13.53
N VAL A 132 -18.59 7.41 12.36
CA VAL A 132 -19.18 8.53 11.62
C VAL A 132 -20.30 9.18 12.46
N SER A 133 -21.16 8.40 13.09
CA SER A 133 -22.21 8.93 13.96
C SER A 133 -21.63 9.74 15.12
N LEU A 134 -20.61 9.21 15.82
CA LEU A 134 -19.93 9.93 16.90
C LEU A 134 -19.24 11.22 16.41
N LEU A 135 -18.70 11.23 15.19
CA LEU A 135 -18.03 12.38 14.60
C LEU A 135 -19.01 13.48 14.17
N PHE A 136 -20.10 13.13 13.49
CA PHE A 136 -20.96 14.11 12.84
C PHE A 136 -22.15 14.56 13.69
N TRP A 137 -22.61 13.76 14.65
CA TRP A 137 -23.75 14.12 15.49
C TRP A 137 -23.46 15.37 16.33
N GLN A 138 -24.23 16.44 16.20
CA GLN A 138 -23.94 17.66 16.96
C GLN A 138 -24.13 17.45 18.48
N GLY A 139 -23.14 17.83 19.29
CA GLY A 139 -23.26 17.78 20.73
C GLY A 139 -24.28 18.81 21.23
N LYS A 140 -25.11 18.43 22.21
CA LYS A 140 -26.05 19.37 22.85
C LYS A 140 -25.30 20.45 23.62
N ILE A 141 -24.26 20.07 24.35
CA ILE A 141 -23.53 21.01 25.23
C ILE A 141 -22.50 21.81 24.43
N SER A 142 -21.60 21.13 23.71
CA SER A 142 -20.56 21.81 22.95
C SER A 142 -21.10 22.56 21.72
N GLY A 143 -22.29 22.20 21.23
CA GLY A 143 -22.94 22.82 20.08
C GLY A 143 -23.50 24.22 20.36
N GLU A 144 -23.84 24.52 21.61
CA GLU A 144 -24.37 25.83 22.03
C GLU A 144 -23.27 26.85 22.30
N ARG A 145 -22.01 26.42 22.37
CA ARG A 145 -20.88 27.29 22.72
C ARG A 145 -20.50 28.22 21.57
N GLN A 146 -20.04 29.41 21.94
CA GLN A 146 -19.48 30.36 20.97
C GLN A 146 -18.28 29.73 20.25
N LYS A 147 -18.26 29.87 18.93
CA LYS A 147 -17.18 29.36 18.09
C LYS A 147 -15.90 30.16 18.37
N SER A 148 -14.80 29.46 18.60
CA SER A 148 -13.49 30.10 18.69
C SER A 148 -13.09 30.71 17.35
N GLU A 149 -12.65 31.97 17.37
CA GLU A 149 -12.17 32.67 16.18
C GLU A 149 -10.82 32.12 15.69
N ILE A 150 -10.01 31.52 16.57
CA ILE A 150 -8.69 30.97 16.26
C ILE A 150 -8.80 29.61 15.56
N ILE A 151 -9.82 28.81 15.92
CA ILE A 151 -9.96 27.44 15.43
C ILE A 151 -10.43 27.43 13.97
N LYS A 152 -9.49 27.17 13.07
CA LYS A 152 -9.70 26.84 11.64
C LYS A 152 -8.68 25.80 11.22
N PHE A 153 -9.00 25.00 10.20
CA PHE A 153 -8.02 24.09 9.60
C PHE A 153 -6.89 24.91 8.94
N ASN A 154 -5.64 24.58 9.26
CA ASN A 154 -4.47 25.24 8.73
C ASN A 154 -3.85 24.39 7.61
N TRP A 155 -4.16 24.74 6.36
CA TRP A 155 -3.62 24.06 5.19
C TRP A 155 -2.10 24.16 5.08
N GLY A 156 -1.49 25.27 5.51
CA GLY A 156 -0.04 25.44 5.57
C GLY A 156 0.61 24.47 6.55
N ALA A 157 0.03 24.29 7.74
CA ALA A 157 0.49 23.31 8.72
C ALA A 157 0.31 21.87 8.24
N PHE A 158 -0.77 21.59 7.51
CA PHE A 158 -1.00 20.28 6.91
C PHE A 158 0.04 19.95 5.82
N TRP A 159 0.23 20.82 4.83
CA TRP A 159 1.13 20.57 3.71
C TRP A 159 2.61 20.77 4.06
N GLY A 160 2.92 21.82 4.80
CA GLY A 160 4.30 22.20 5.14
C GLY A 160 4.81 21.57 6.44
N THR A 161 3.93 20.98 7.28
CA THR A 161 4.26 20.33 8.56
C THR A 161 5.39 21.02 9.33
N TRP A 162 6.59 20.42 9.33
CA TRP A 162 7.76 20.90 10.05
C TRP A 162 8.32 22.20 9.50
N ILE A 163 8.31 22.41 8.18
CA ILE A 163 8.75 23.66 7.54
C ILE A 163 7.84 24.81 8.00
N TRP A 164 6.52 24.58 7.93
CA TRP A 164 5.54 25.53 8.45
C TRP A 164 5.74 25.77 9.95
N GLY A 165 6.01 24.72 10.73
CA GLY A 165 6.18 24.85 12.17
C GLY A 165 7.44 25.62 12.57
N LEU A 166 8.55 25.48 11.85
CA LEU A 166 9.75 26.30 12.06
C LEU A 166 9.45 27.79 11.87
N LEU A 167 8.71 28.14 10.80
CA LEU A 167 8.31 29.53 10.53
C LEU A 167 7.37 30.11 11.61
N ASN A 168 6.57 29.26 12.26
CA ASN A 168 5.56 29.66 13.23
C ASN A 168 5.90 29.30 14.68
N LYS A 169 7.12 28.87 14.99
CA LYS A 169 7.57 28.43 16.33
C LYS A 169 6.75 27.26 16.92
N SER A 170 6.14 26.44 16.06
CA SER A 170 5.36 25.25 16.42
C SER A 170 6.22 23.99 16.30
N PHE A 171 7.22 23.84 17.18
CA PHE A 171 8.22 22.76 17.09
C PHE A 171 7.66 21.34 17.26
N VAL A 172 6.44 21.19 17.79
CA VAL A 172 5.74 19.88 17.81
C VAL A 172 5.66 19.27 16.41
N THR A 173 5.56 20.09 15.37
CA THR A 173 5.51 19.62 13.97
C THR A 173 6.78 18.88 13.52
N LEU A 174 7.92 19.04 14.21
CA LEU A 174 9.17 18.31 13.91
C LEU A 174 9.02 16.79 14.09
N TRP A 175 8.03 16.33 14.87
CA TRP A 175 7.73 14.91 15.03
C TRP A 175 7.38 14.21 13.71
N ILE A 176 7.03 14.94 12.65
CA ILE A 176 6.86 14.35 11.32
C ILE A 176 8.14 13.66 10.83
N LEU A 177 9.34 14.15 11.19
CA LEU A 177 10.61 13.60 10.70
C LEU A 177 10.81 12.13 11.06
N PRO A 178 10.71 11.69 12.33
CA PRO A 178 10.70 10.27 12.64
C PRO A 178 9.45 9.53 12.14
N LEU A 179 8.30 10.20 12.05
CA LEU A 179 7.04 9.58 11.59
C LEU A 179 7.01 9.31 10.08
N LEU A 180 7.87 9.94 9.27
CA LEU A 180 8.05 9.60 7.84
C LEU A 180 8.47 8.14 7.63
N PHE A 181 9.00 7.49 8.66
CA PHE A 181 9.39 6.09 8.68
C PHE A 181 8.30 5.16 9.24
N THR A 182 7.10 5.67 9.50
CA THR A 182 5.98 4.90 10.08
C THR A 182 4.75 5.10 9.20
N ALA A 183 3.64 4.40 9.45
CA ALA A 183 2.36 4.73 8.81
C ALA A 183 1.70 6.01 9.39
N GLY A 184 2.30 6.60 10.43
CA GLY A 184 1.74 7.72 11.19
C GLY A 184 1.98 9.10 10.58
N TRP A 185 2.80 9.22 9.54
CA TRP A 185 3.08 10.51 8.92
C TRP A 185 1.81 11.25 8.47
N PHE A 186 0.85 10.55 7.86
CA PHE A 186 -0.37 11.17 7.33
C PHE A 186 -1.38 11.58 8.42
N PRO A 187 -1.72 10.73 9.41
CA PRO A 187 -2.47 11.17 10.59
C PRO A 187 -1.83 12.37 11.30
N PHE A 188 -0.50 12.45 11.33
CA PHE A 188 0.22 13.58 11.92
C PHE A 188 0.07 14.86 11.09
N MET A 189 0.09 14.78 9.76
CA MET A 189 -0.22 15.91 8.89
C MET A 189 -1.62 16.47 9.18
N LEU A 190 -2.62 15.58 9.30
CA LEU A 190 -3.98 15.98 9.69
C LEU A 190 -3.98 16.66 11.05
N LEU A 191 -3.29 16.10 12.05
CA LEU A 191 -3.18 16.69 13.38
C LEU A 191 -2.57 18.10 13.32
N CYS A 192 -1.53 18.30 12.50
CA CYS A 192 -0.95 19.61 12.22
C CYS A 192 -1.97 20.56 11.59
N GLY A 193 -2.76 20.10 10.63
CA GLY A 193 -3.83 20.90 10.04
C GLY A 193 -4.91 21.30 11.04
N PHE A 194 -5.34 20.38 11.90
CA PHE A 194 -6.37 20.66 12.90
C PHE A 194 -5.89 21.60 14.00
N ARG A 195 -4.67 21.41 14.53
CA ARG A 195 -4.16 22.16 15.70
C ARG A 195 -3.17 23.27 15.37
N GLY A 196 -2.72 23.38 14.13
CA GLY A 196 -1.66 24.30 13.71
C GLY A 196 -1.96 25.74 14.11
N ASN A 197 -3.16 26.25 13.83
CA ASN A 197 -3.52 27.61 14.22
C ASN A 197 -3.44 27.86 15.73
N GLU A 198 -3.87 26.91 16.56
CA GLU A 198 -3.76 27.04 18.03
C GLU A 198 -2.29 27.08 18.45
N TRP A 199 -1.46 26.16 17.93
CA TRP A 199 -0.03 26.10 18.25
C TRP A 199 0.72 27.38 17.83
N ALA A 200 0.46 27.88 16.62
CA ALA A 200 1.11 29.07 16.12
C ALA A 200 0.65 30.33 16.87
N TYR A 201 -0.65 30.43 17.16
CA TYR A 201 -1.22 31.58 17.87
C TYR A 201 -0.73 31.64 19.31
N GLU A 202 -0.66 30.52 20.03
CA GLU A 202 -0.14 30.46 21.41
C GLU A 202 1.29 31.00 21.51
N LYS A 203 2.13 30.81 20.48
CA LYS A 203 3.55 31.21 20.49
C LYS A 203 3.84 32.56 19.86
N ASN A 204 2.85 33.19 19.22
CA ASN A 204 3.06 34.45 18.48
C ASN A 204 1.90 35.43 18.67
N SER A 205 1.01 35.24 19.64
CA SER A 205 -0.16 36.09 19.86
C SER A 205 0.22 37.56 20.08
N ASP A 206 1.37 37.80 20.69
CA ASP A 206 1.99 39.11 20.91
C ASP A 206 2.34 39.86 19.61
N LYS A 207 2.50 39.15 18.50
CA LYS A 207 2.89 39.74 17.19
C LYS A 207 1.71 40.16 16.32
N TYR A 208 0.49 39.80 16.70
CA TYR A 208 -0.69 40.06 15.88
C TYR A 208 -1.65 40.98 16.62
N GLU A 209 -2.01 42.11 16.00
CA GLU A 209 -2.98 43.05 16.57
C GLU A 209 -4.36 42.41 16.79
N ASN A 210 -4.75 41.47 15.93
CA ASN A 210 -6.00 40.73 16.04
C ASN A 210 -5.94 39.36 15.34
N VAL A 211 -6.92 38.51 15.64
CA VAL A 211 -7.05 37.16 15.09
C VAL A 211 -7.25 37.16 13.56
N GLU A 212 -7.84 38.22 13.00
CA GLU A 212 -8.03 38.35 11.55
C GLU A 212 -6.70 38.52 10.80
N LYS A 213 -5.81 39.39 11.28
CA LYS A 213 -4.46 39.57 10.73
C LYS A 213 -3.62 38.28 10.84
N PHE A 214 -3.78 37.54 11.93
CA PHE A 214 -3.19 36.20 12.08
C PHE A 214 -3.67 35.26 10.97
N HIS A 215 -4.99 35.12 10.77
CA HIS A 215 -5.54 34.24 9.73
C HIS A 215 -5.13 34.65 8.31
N LYS A 216 -5.04 35.96 8.02
CA LYS A 216 -4.53 36.45 6.73
C LYS A 216 -3.09 35.99 6.49
N THR A 217 -2.25 35.98 7.54
CA THR A 217 -0.87 35.50 7.46
C THR A 217 -0.82 33.99 7.23
N GLN A 218 -1.62 33.21 7.98
CA GLN A 218 -1.70 31.75 7.82
C GLN A 218 -2.22 31.36 6.43
N PHE A 219 -3.16 32.11 5.88
CA PHE A 219 -3.67 31.90 4.52
C PHE A 219 -2.57 32.11 3.46
N LYS A 220 -1.80 33.19 3.56
CA LYS A 220 -0.67 33.46 2.65
C LYS A 220 0.37 32.33 2.70
N GLN A 221 0.75 31.89 3.89
CA GLN A 221 1.67 30.76 4.05
C GLN A 221 1.10 29.46 3.47
N SER A 222 -0.20 29.21 3.69
CA SER A 222 -0.90 28.04 3.13
C SER A 222 -0.84 28.03 1.61
N ALA A 223 -1.10 29.16 0.96
CA ALA A 223 -1.02 29.29 -0.49
C ALA A 223 0.40 29.01 -1.01
N ILE A 224 1.42 29.59 -0.40
CA ILE A 224 2.83 29.36 -0.78
C ILE A 224 3.19 27.88 -0.64
N LEU A 225 2.91 27.28 0.52
CA LEU A 225 3.26 25.88 0.79
C LEU A 225 2.48 24.91 -0.11
N PHE A 226 1.24 25.22 -0.46
CA PHE A 226 0.45 24.41 -1.39
C PHE A 226 1.12 24.27 -2.77
N PHE A 227 1.73 25.34 -3.29
CA PHE A 227 2.43 25.29 -4.59
C PHE A 227 3.88 24.80 -4.47
N VAL A 228 4.58 25.15 -3.39
CA VAL A 228 6.01 24.82 -3.22
C VAL A 228 6.22 23.37 -2.80
N MET A 229 5.40 22.82 -1.89
CA MET A 229 5.64 21.48 -1.34
C MET A 229 5.60 20.36 -2.38
N PRO A 230 4.67 20.31 -3.35
CA PRO A 230 4.70 19.30 -4.41
C PRO A 230 6.00 19.35 -5.23
N ILE A 231 6.50 20.55 -5.54
CA ILE A 231 7.76 20.73 -6.29
C ILE A 231 8.93 20.20 -5.47
N VAL A 232 9.00 20.52 -4.18
CA VAL A 232 10.03 20.02 -3.27
C VAL A 232 10.00 18.49 -3.20
N VAL A 233 8.82 17.88 -3.01
CA VAL A 233 8.67 16.42 -2.95
C VAL A 233 9.16 15.75 -4.23
N VAL A 234 8.74 16.24 -5.40
CA VAL A 234 9.18 15.70 -6.70
C VAL A 234 10.68 15.86 -6.87
N ALA A 235 11.23 17.06 -6.62
CA ALA A 235 12.66 17.33 -6.75
C ALA A 235 13.50 16.43 -5.81
N THR A 236 13.07 16.26 -4.57
CA THR A 236 13.74 15.36 -3.61
C THR A 236 13.65 13.90 -4.04
N SER A 237 12.50 13.45 -4.55
CA SER A 237 12.32 12.07 -5.01
C SER A 237 13.21 11.74 -6.21
N VAL A 238 13.30 12.67 -7.17
CA VAL A 238 14.22 12.57 -8.33
C VAL A 238 15.68 12.58 -7.85
N GLY A 239 16.04 13.48 -6.94
CA GLY A 239 17.39 13.56 -6.37
C GLY A 239 17.82 12.27 -5.68
N ILE A 240 16.97 11.72 -4.80
CA ILE A 240 17.22 10.44 -4.10
C ILE A 240 17.36 9.30 -5.11
N SER A 241 16.48 9.24 -6.12
CA SER A 241 16.53 8.20 -7.15
C SER A 241 17.81 8.27 -7.98
N ALA A 242 18.27 9.46 -8.34
CA ALA A 242 19.53 9.68 -9.06
C ALA A 242 20.74 9.27 -8.21
N ILE A 243 20.75 9.63 -6.92
CA ILE A 243 21.79 9.23 -5.96
C ILE A 243 21.82 7.70 -5.82
N MET A 244 20.66 7.07 -5.62
CA MET A 244 20.57 5.61 -5.47
C MET A 244 21.04 4.89 -6.74
N SER A 245 20.60 5.35 -7.91
CA SER A 245 21.02 4.78 -9.21
C SER A 245 22.53 4.87 -9.40
N ARG A 246 23.13 6.02 -9.04
CA ARG A 246 24.58 6.21 -9.08
C ARG A 246 25.30 5.29 -8.09
N SER A 247 24.80 5.15 -6.87
CA SER A 247 25.37 4.26 -5.85
C SER A 247 25.35 2.81 -6.32
N ILE A 248 24.24 2.35 -6.91
CA ILE A 248 24.13 0.99 -7.47
C ILE A 248 25.12 0.82 -8.63
N ALA A 249 25.21 1.79 -9.55
CA ALA A 249 26.14 1.72 -10.67
C ALA A 249 27.61 1.68 -10.22
N LEU A 250 27.98 2.43 -9.17
CA LEU A 250 29.31 2.39 -8.59
C LEU A 250 29.59 1.04 -7.91
N CYS A 251 28.64 0.52 -7.12
CA CYS A 251 28.75 -0.79 -6.49
C CYS A 251 28.91 -1.91 -7.52
N SER A 252 28.10 -1.87 -8.58
CA SER A 252 28.14 -2.81 -9.70
C SER A 252 29.49 -2.83 -10.43
N LYS A 253 30.13 -1.67 -10.59
CA LYS A 253 31.47 -1.57 -11.19
C LYS A 253 32.57 -2.10 -10.25
N SER A 254 32.48 -1.82 -8.95
CA SER A 254 33.50 -2.21 -7.97
C SER A 254 33.40 -3.68 -7.55
N HIS A 255 32.24 -4.32 -7.71
CA HIS A 255 32.00 -5.69 -7.28
C HIS A 255 31.31 -6.51 -8.39
N PRO A 256 32.06 -7.11 -9.33
CA PRO A 256 31.48 -7.96 -10.37
C PRO A 256 30.65 -9.14 -9.81
N ASP A 257 31.04 -9.66 -8.64
CA ASP A 257 30.30 -10.70 -7.92
C ASP A 257 28.90 -10.25 -7.48
N PHE A 258 28.70 -8.95 -7.25
CA PHE A 258 27.39 -8.38 -6.96
C PHE A 258 26.45 -8.57 -8.15
N ASN A 259 26.90 -8.27 -9.37
CA ASN A 259 26.10 -8.45 -10.58
C ASN A 259 25.74 -9.93 -10.77
N LYS A 260 26.70 -10.83 -10.60
CA LYS A 260 26.46 -12.28 -10.69
C LYS A 260 25.45 -12.76 -9.65
N LYS A 261 25.52 -12.26 -8.41
CA LYS A 261 24.54 -12.59 -7.35
C LYS A 261 23.14 -12.08 -7.67
N ILE A 262 23.01 -10.84 -8.16
CA ILE A 262 21.74 -10.26 -8.58
C ILE A 262 21.13 -11.06 -9.73
N GLU A 263 21.93 -11.35 -10.76
CA GLU A 263 21.53 -12.16 -11.92
C GLU A 263 21.10 -13.56 -11.51
N THR A 264 21.89 -14.23 -10.66
CA THR A 264 21.53 -15.57 -10.13
C THR A 264 20.21 -15.52 -9.36
N LYS A 265 20.02 -14.51 -8.50
CA LYS A 265 18.77 -14.36 -7.73
C LYS A 265 17.57 -14.10 -8.64
N PHE A 266 17.74 -13.27 -9.67
CA PHE A 266 16.72 -12.98 -10.66
C PHE A 266 16.36 -14.23 -11.50
N ASN A 267 17.36 -14.98 -11.95
CA ASN A 267 17.17 -16.22 -12.70
C ASN A 267 16.51 -17.30 -11.84
N ASN A 268 16.90 -17.45 -10.57
CA ASN A 268 16.23 -18.36 -9.64
C ASN A 268 14.77 -17.98 -9.40
N TYR A 269 14.47 -16.68 -9.26
CA TYR A 269 13.09 -16.22 -9.12
C TYR A 269 12.25 -16.56 -10.36
N GLN A 270 12.78 -16.32 -11.56
CA GLN A 270 12.12 -16.69 -12.82
C GLN A 270 11.92 -18.20 -12.92
N ILE A 271 12.96 -19.01 -12.66
CA ILE A 271 12.88 -20.47 -12.66
C ILE A 271 11.79 -20.95 -11.71
N ASN A 272 11.81 -20.50 -10.45
CA ASN A 272 10.83 -20.92 -9.44
C ASN A 272 9.40 -20.50 -9.81
N SER A 273 9.23 -19.29 -10.35
CA SER A 273 7.93 -18.81 -10.81
C SER A 273 7.39 -19.63 -11.98
N ILE A 274 8.27 -20.13 -12.84
CA ILE A 274 7.88 -20.93 -14.01
C ILE A 274 7.62 -22.38 -13.60
N GLU A 275 8.47 -22.97 -12.77
CA GLU A 275 8.25 -24.31 -12.20
C GLU A 275 6.96 -24.38 -11.37
N ALA A 276 6.53 -23.28 -10.76
CA ALA A 276 5.24 -23.20 -10.08
C ALA A 276 4.03 -23.01 -11.02
N ALA A 277 4.25 -22.58 -12.27
CA ALA A 277 3.20 -22.29 -13.25
C ALA A 277 2.88 -23.46 -14.18
N PHE A 278 3.72 -24.50 -14.18
CA PHE A 278 3.54 -25.71 -14.98
C PHE A 278 3.47 -26.92 -14.05
N ASP A 279 2.52 -27.83 -14.30
CA ASP A 279 2.34 -29.03 -13.49
C ASP A 279 3.52 -30.00 -13.62
N LYS A 280 4.16 -30.00 -14.80
CA LYS A 280 5.32 -30.83 -15.12
C LYS A 280 6.15 -30.18 -16.22
N ILE A 281 7.46 -30.37 -16.16
CA ILE A 281 8.41 -29.92 -17.19
C ILE A 281 9.36 -31.08 -17.52
N GLU A 282 9.50 -31.41 -18.80
CA GLU A 282 10.45 -32.39 -19.32
C GLU A 282 11.39 -31.75 -20.34
N LEU A 283 12.70 -31.79 -20.06
CA LEU A 283 13.72 -31.19 -20.92
C LEU A 283 14.50 -32.27 -21.68
N ASN A 284 14.03 -32.65 -22.87
CA ASN A 284 14.75 -33.56 -23.75
C ASN A 284 15.56 -32.78 -24.81
N LYS A 285 16.59 -33.41 -25.38
CA LYS A 285 17.45 -32.78 -26.41
C LYS A 285 16.71 -32.46 -27.71
N ASP A 286 15.69 -33.25 -28.00
CA ASP A 286 14.91 -33.15 -29.24
C ASP A 286 13.63 -32.31 -29.07
N GLU A 287 13.04 -32.31 -27.87
CA GLU A 287 11.77 -31.63 -27.57
C GLU A 287 11.68 -31.22 -26.10
N TYR A 288 11.27 -29.97 -25.84
CA TYR A 288 11.03 -29.45 -24.49
C TYR A 288 9.53 -29.41 -24.22
N LYS A 289 9.07 -30.20 -23.24
CA LYS A 289 7.64 -30.37 -22.94
C LYS A 289 7.29 -29.67 -21.64
N PHE A 290 6.24 -28.87 -21.68
CA PHE A 290 5.67 -28.20 -20.53
C PHE A 290 4.21 -28.59 -20.41
N TYR A 291 3.76 -28.97 -19.23
CA TYR A 291 2.43 -29.52 -19.01
C TYR A 291 1.56 -28.56 -18.22
N LEU A 292 0.30 -28.46 -18.63
CA LEU A 292 -0.73 -27.61 -18.03
C LEU A 292 -2.05 -28.37 -17.95
N ASP A 293 -2.89 -27.97 -16.99
CA ASP A 293 -4.30 -28.35 -16.96
C ASP A 293 -5.03 -27.82 -18.22
N PRO A 294 -5.71 -28.70 -18.99
CA PRO A 294 -6.46 -28.28 -20.17
C PRO A 294 -7.63 -27.33 -19.85
N GLU A 295 -8.23 -27.38 -18.66
CA GLU A 295 -9.30 -26.45 -18.25
C GLU A 295 -8.76 -25.04 -18.07
N ASP A 296 -7.64 -24.90 -17.36
CA ASP A 296 -6.94 -23.62 -17.19
C ASP A 296 -6.53 -23.05 -18.56
N TRP A 297 -6.01 -23.89 -19.46
CA TRP A 297 -5.62 -23.50 -20.81
C TRP A 297 -6.80 -23.02 -21.66
N GLN A 298 -7.96 -23.70 -21.56
CA GLN A 298 -9.17 -23.34 -22.30
C GLN A 298 -9.77 -22.02 -21.78
N SER A 299 -9.66 -21.75 -20.47
CA SER A 299 -10.24 -20.57 -19.83
C SER A 299 -9.57 -19.24 -20.23
N VAL A 300 -8.36 -19.27 -20.80
CA VAL A 300 -7.54 -18.09 -21.07
C VAL A 300 -7.47 -17.70 -22.56
N GLY A 301 -7.43 -16.39 -22.82
CA GLY A 301 -7.32 -15.84 -24.17
C GLY A 301 -5.90 -15.92 -24.77
N THR A 302 -5.78 -15.69 -26.08
CA THR A 302 -4.53 -15.80 -26.86
C THR A 302 -3.36 -15.01 -26.28
N THR A 303 -3.60 -13.80 -25.76
CA THR A 303 -2.54 -12.97 -25.15
C THR A 303 -1.90 -13.65 -23.94
N ILE A 304 -2.72 -14.31 -23.10
CA ILE A 304 -2.24 -15.04 -21.92
C ILE A 304 -1.51 -16.30 -22.36
N LYS A 305 -2.05 -17.04 -23.34
CA LYS A 305 -1.39 -18.21 -23.95
C LYS A 305 0.01 -17.87 -24.49
N ILE A 306 0.17 -16.74 -25.18
CA ILE A 306 1.48 -16.22 -25.62
C ILE A 306 2.39 -15.95 -24.41
N SER A 307 1.87 -15.38 -23.33
CA SER A 307 2.66 -15.09 -22.13
C SER A 307 3.14 -16.39 -21.45
N ILE A 308 2.27 -17.38 -21.31
CA ILE A 308 2.62 -18.71 -20.78
C ILE A 308 3.71 -19.35 -21.64
N PHE A 309 3.56 -19.29 -22.97
CA PHE A 309 4.58 -19.82 -23.87
C PHE A 309 5.91 -19.07 -23.77
N LYS A 310 5.88 -17.73 -23.64
CA LYS A 310 7.10 -16.92 -23.44
C LYS A 310 7.81 -17.26 -22.13
N ASN A 311 7.07 -17.60 -21.08
CA ASN A 311 7.64 -18.10 -19.82
C ASN A 311 8.39 -19.42 -20.07
N ALA A 312 7.78 -20.38 -20.79
CA ALA A 312 8.46 -21.62 -21.17
C ALA A 312 9.73 -21.36 -22.01
N MET A 313 9.67 -20.43 -22.98
CA MET A 313 10.85 -20.00 -23.74
C MET A 313 11.95 -19.44 -22.84
N GLY A 314 11.61 -18.54 -21.92
CA GLY A 314 12.57 -17.97 -20.97
C GLY A 314 13.22 -19.03 -20.08
N TYR A 315 12.44 -20.01 -19.61
CA TYR A 315 12.95 -21.14 -18.83
C TYR A 315 14.01 -21.95 -19.58
N VAL A 316 13.74 -22.31 -20.84
CA VAL A 316 14.66 -23.07 -21.67
C VAL A 316 15.95 -22.28 -21.93
N LEU A 317 15.85 -20.97 -22.18
CA LEU A 317 17.03 -20.11 -22.38
C LEU A 317 17.90 -20.04 -21.12
N ILE A 318 17.30 -19.82 -19.94
CA ILE A 318 18.03 -19.75 -18.68
C ILE A 318 18.73 -21.08 -18.38
N LYS A 319 18.05 -22.22 -18.54
CA LYS A 319 18.65 -23.55 -18.32
C LYS A 319 19.78 -23.87 -19.30
N ASN A 320 19.80 -23.22 -20.48
CA ASN A 320 20.89 -23.33 -21.46
C ASN A 320 21.94 -22.21 -21.32
N ASN A 321 22.13 -21.67 -20.11
CA ASN A 321 23.16 -20.68 -19.76
C ASN A 321 23.04 -19.32 -20.48
N LYS A 322 21.85 -18.92 -20.96
CA LYS A 322 21.59 -17.54 -21.39
C LYS A 322 21.12 -16.75 -20.17
N SER A 323 22.03 -15.93 -19.63
CA SER A 323 21.90 -15.36 -18.28
C SER A 323 21.16 -14.02 -18.26
N SER A 324 21.20 -13.25 -19.36
CA SER A 324 20.26 -12.17 -19.69
C SER A 324 19.36 -12.62 -20.83
N ILE A 325 18.06 -12.36 -20.76
CA ILE A 325 17.16 -12.64 -21.88
C ILE A 325 16.83 -11.31 -22.57
N ASN A 326 17.59 -10.95 -23.60
CA ASN A 326 17.25 -9.84 -24.49
C ASN A 326 16.58 -10.36 -25.78
N VAL A 327 16.16 -9.46 -26.67
CA VAL A 327 15.48 -9.87 -27.91
C VAL A 327 16.44 -10.62 -28.84
N GLU A 328 17.73 -10.26 -28.83
CA GLU A 328 18.78 -10.94 -29.58
C GLU A 328 18.90 -12.42 -29.15
N ASP A 329 18.85 -12.73 -27.85
CA ASP A 329 18.94 -14.10 -27.34
C ASP A 329 17.78 -14.99 -27.84
N TYR A 330 16.57 -14.43 -27.94
CA TYR A 330 15.42 -15.11 -28.53
C TYR A 330 15.63 -15.39 -30.03
N VAL A 331 16.20 -14.44 -30.75
CA VAL A 331 16.45 -14.55 -32.21
C VAL A 331 17.58 -15.53 -32.51
N GLU A 332 18.67 -15.48 -31.75
CA GLU A 332 19.82 -16.38 -31.89
C GLU A 332 19.45 -17.82 -31.54
N SER A 333 18.57 -18.00 -30.56
CA SER A 333 18.20 -19.32 -30.04
C SER A 333 16.92 -19.88 -30.68
N ILE A 334 16.49 -19.35 -31.83
CA ILE A 334 15.24 -19.74 -32.48
C ILE A 334 15.12 -21.26 -32.75
N ASP A 335 16.23 -21.91 -33.10
CA ASP A 335 16.29 -23.37 -33.28
C ASP A 335 15.99 -24.15 -32.00
N LEU A 336 16.39 -23.60 -30.86
CA LEU A 336 16.09 -24.14 -29.53
C LEU A 336 14.62 -23.90 -29.17
N LEU A 337 14.11 -22.70 -29.45
CA LEU A 337 12.73 -22.31 -29.14
C LEU A 337 11.69 -23.08 -29.97
N ASN A 338 12.03 -23.44 -31.20
CA ASN A 338 11.19 -24.26 -32.08
C ASN A 338 10.94 -25.68 -31.54
N LYS A 339 11.75 -26.14 -30.57
CA LYS A 339 11.59 -27.45 -29.92
C LYS A 339 10.63 -27.41 -28.73
N ILE A 340 10.13 -26.24 -28.35
CA ILE A 340 9.26 -26.06 -27.18
C ILE A 340 7.81 -26.37 -27.55
N LYS A 341 7.16 -27.16 -26.70
CA LYS A 341 5.75 -27.49 -26.82
C LYS A 341 5.07 -27.56 -25.48
N LEU A 342 3.79 -27.20 -25.48
CA LEU A 342 2.89 -27.27 -24.34
C LEU A 342 1.94 -28.46 -24.52
N TYR A 343 1.70 -29.20 -23.43
CA TYR A 343 0.91 -30.42 -23.40
C TYR A 343 -0.14 -30.40 -22.30
N SER A 344 -1.24 -31.11 -22.53
CA SER A 344 -2.26 -31.37 -21.52
C SER A 344 -1.75 -32.41 -20.51
N THR A 345 -1.89 -32.12 -19.22
CA THR A 345 -1.63 -33.09 -18.14
C THR A 345 -2.60 -34.27 -18.17
N PHE A 346 -3.81 -34.08 -18.72
CA PHE A 346 -4.86 -35.09 -18.75
C PHE A 346 -4.56 -36.24 -19.73
N ASN A 347 -4.21 -35.90 -20.97
CA ASN A 347 -4.12 -36.86 -22.08
C ASN A 347 -2.86 -36.73 -22.94
N ASN A 348 -1.90 -35.86 -22.58
CA ASN A 348 -0.72 -35.51 -23.38
C ASN A 348 -1.04 -34.95 -24.78
N GLU A 349 -2.22 -34.36 -24.97
CA GLU A 349 -2.55 -33.60 -26.19
C GLU A 349 -1.70 -32.33 -26.30
N GLU A 350 -1.27 -31.98 -27.52
CA GLU A 350 -0.52 -30.74 -27.76
C GLU A 350 -1.46 -29.53 -27.61
N LEU A 351 -1.17 -28.68 -26.63
CA LEU A 351 -1.91 -27.44 -26.35
C LEU A 351 -1.35 -26.26 -27.15
N GLY A 352 -0.05 -26.25 -27.38
CA GLY A 352 0.59 -25.17 -28.10
C GLY A 352 2.01 -25.46 -28.52
N ALA A 353 2.41 -24.89 -29.65
CA ALA A 353 3.75 -24.97 -30.20
C ALA A 353 4.18 -23.62 -30.77
N PHE A 354 5.49 -23.47 -30.93
CA PHE A 354 6.07 -22.32 -31.62
C PHE A 354 7.03 -22.81 -32.71
N SER A 355 6.91 -22.27 -33.92
CA SER A 355 7.79 -22.65 -35.01
C SER A 355 7.94 -21.51 -36.02
N LEU A 356 9.18 -21.07 -36.22
CA LEU A 356 9.57 -20.13 -37.28
C LEU A 356 10.88 -20.56 -37.93
N LYS A 357 11.11 -20.16 -39.18
CA LYS A 357 12.37 -20.44 -39.86
C LYS A 357 13.48 -19.51 -39.32
N PRO A 358 14.63 -20.05 -38.90
CA PRO A 358 15.70 -19.26 -38.30
C PRO A 358 16.17 -18.07 -39.13
N GLU A 359 16.39 -18.28 -40.42
CA GLU A 359 16.88 -17.25 -41.35
C GLU A 359 15.87 -16.12 -41.56
N GLU A 360 14.57 -16.43 -41.61
CA GLU A 360 13.54 -15.41 -41.76
C GLU A 360 13.47 -14.51 -40.52
N VAL A 361 13.58 -15.09 -39.32
CA VAL A 361 13.58 -14.35 -38.05
C VAL A 361 14.82 -13.47 -37.92
N LYS A 362 16.01 -14.00 -38.20
CA LYS A 362 17.27 -13.24 -38.13
C LYS A 362 17.28 -12.06 -39.10
N ASN A 363 16.86 -12.28 -40.35
CA ASN A 363 16.80 -11.23 -41.36
C ASN A 363 15.76 -10.15 -41.02
N ALA A 364 14.57 -10.55 -40.54
CA ALA A 364 13.54 -9.60 -40.11
C ALA A 364 14.01 -8.76 -38.92
N TYR A 365 14.67 -9.36 -37.93
CA TYR A 365 15.21 -8.65 -36.78
C TYR A 365 16.29 -7.63 -37.18
N GLN A 366 17.25 -8.04 -38.01
CA GLN A 366 18.31 -7.14 -38.52
C GLN A 366 17.73 -5.94 -39.29
N ARG A 367 16.70 -6.17 -40.12
CA ARG A 367 15.98 -5.10 -40.81
C ARG A 367 15.32 -4.14 -39.81
N SER A 368 14.63 -4.67 -38.81
CA SER A 368 13.97 -3.87 -37.77
C SER A 368 14.92 -2.98 -36.98
N VAL A 369 16.12 -3.48 -36.64
CA VAL A 369 17.16 -2.68 -35.97
C VAL A 369 17.63 -1.53 -36.86
N LYS A 370 17.87 -1.82 -38.15
CA LYS A 370 18.32 -0.81 -39.14
C LYS A 370 17.27 0.30 -39.36
N GLU A 371 16.00 -0.09 -39.43
CA GLU A 371 14.89 0.83 -39.72
C GLU A 371 14.30 1.48 -38.46
N LYS A 372 14.74 1.08 -37.26
CA LYS A 372 14.17 1.47 -35.96
C LYS A 372 12.66 1.21 -35.87
N SER A 373 12.17 0.19 -36.58
CA SER A 373 10.76 -0.20 -36.64
C SER A 373 10.62 -1.71 -36.45
N TYR A 374 9.90 -2.13 -35.41
CA TYR A 374 9.76 -3.54 -35.02
C TYR A 374 8.40 -4.15 -35.43
N THR A 375 7.58 -3.42 -36.19
CA THR A 375 6.21 -3.85 -36.51
C THR A 375 6.19 -5.14 -37.33
N GLU A 376 7.03 -5.24 -38.37
CA GLU A 376 7.13 -6.45 -39.20
C GLU A 376 7.69 -7.63 -38.42
N PHE A 377 8.77 -7.42 -37.66
CA PHE A 377 9.35 -8.44 -36.81
C PHE A 377 8.34 -8.98 -35.79
N LYS A 378 7.59 -8.11 -35.11
CA LYS A 378 6.53 -8.53 -34.16
C LYS A 378 5.44 -9.34 -34.85
N LYS A 379 5.05 -8.96 -36.07
CA LYS A 379 4.02 -9.68 -36.84
C LYS A 379 4.51 -11.07 -37.24
N LEU A 380 5.77 -11.18 -37.70
CA LEU A 380 6.42 -12.45 -37.98
C LEU A 380 6.53 -13.33 -36.72
N TRP A 381 7.02 -12.75 -35.62
CA TRP A 381 7.17 -13.46 -34.35
C TRP A 381 5.84 -14.03 -33.87
N ASN A 382 4.78 -13.21 -33.88
CA ASN A 382 3.46 -13.65 -33.44
C ASN A 382 2.85 -14.72 -34.35
N SER A 383 3.25 -14.80 -35.62
CA SER A 383 2.79 -15.85 -36.54
C SER A 383 3.37 -17.24 -36.24
N GLY A 384 4.42 -17.30 -35.41
CA GLY A 384 5.06 -18.56 -35.02
C GLY A 384 4.27 -19.39 -34.02
N TYR A 385 3.35 -18.77 -33.28
CA TYR A 385 2.55 -19.46 -32.27
C TYR A 385 1.39 -20.23 -32.92
N LYS A 386 1.21 -21.48 -32.49
CA LYS A 386 0.09 -22.35 -32.84
C LYS A 386 -0.51 -22.87 -31.56
N PHE A 387 -1.80 -22.61 -31.33
CA PHE A 387 -2.50 -23.04 -30.11
C PHE A 387 -3.70 -23.89 -30.45
N ASN A 388 -3.96 -24.87 -29.61
CA ASN A 388 -5.21 -25.61 -29.58
C ASN A 388 -6.16 -24.90 -28.61
N ASP A 389 -7.19 -24.24 -29.14
CA ASP A 389 -8.14 -23.47 -28.35
C ASP A 389 -9.24 -24.34 -27.71
N HIS A 390 -9.35 -25.60 -28.12
CA HIS A 390 -10.38 -26.53 -27.67
C HIS A 390 -9.75 -27.89 -27.31
N PRO A 391 -8.87 -27.96 -26.29
CA PRO A 391 -8.28 -29.21 -25.87
C PRO A 391 -9.33 -30.14 -25.24
N THR A 392 -9.04 -31.43 -25.20
CA THR A 392 -9.86 -32.40 -24.47
C THR A 392 -9.73 -32.14 -22.97
N ILE A 393 -10.85 -31.84 -22.31
CA ILE A 393 -10.93 -31.67 -20.86
C ILE A 393 -11.41 -32.97 -20.19
N PRO A 394 -10.99 -33.26 -18.94
CA PRO A 394 -11.60 -34.31 -18.14
C PRO A 394 -13.10 -34.02 -17.98
N ASN A 395 -13.98 -34.97 -18.30
CA ASN A 395 -15.41 -34.77 -18.01
C ASN A 395 -15.61 -34.81 -16.48
N GLU A 396 -16.22 -33.76 -15.92
CA GLU A 396 -16.85 -33.84 -14.59
C GLU A 396 -17.95 -34.93 -14.66
N ASN A 397 -17.74 -36.03 -13.94
CA ASN A 397 -18.80 -36.96 -13.57
C ASN A 397 -19.35 -36.59 -12.19
#